data_AF-A0A1F7J200-F1
#
_entry.id   AF-A0A1F7J200-F1
#
_cell.length_a   1.000
_cell.length_b   1.000
_cell.length_c   1.000
_cell.angle_alpha   90.00
_cell.angle_beta   90.00
_cell.angle_gamma   90.00
#
_symmetry.space_group_name_H-M   'P 1'
#
loop_
_entity.id
_entity.type
_entity.pdbx_description
1 polymer ?
#
loop_
_entity_poly.entity_id
_entity_poly.type
_entity_poly.pdbx_seq_one_letter_code
_entity_poly.pdbx_strand_id
1 'polypeptide(L)'
;MRKITIIAISLLSFVFLLTFPVFAQDNHTAREEKEGKVIWEELQTKQITCDELSDGDFGVLGEYYMGQMVGDSHEAMNTMMERMMGKEGEEQMHVVMGKRLSGCNTAATLPQGSAGFMPMMMGSAFAPQSFGETEGGVNSMMGYGNMMGWGSFGLIASLFWIVILVDLILIGVWLWKKITKEKK
;
A
#
# COMPACT_ATOMS: atom_id res chain seq x y z
N MET A 1 -44.50 37.73 -26.48
CA MET A 1 -43.40 37.14 -27.28
C MET A 1 -42.01 37.58 -26.81
N ARG A 2 -41.70 38.88 -26.66
CA ARG A 2 -40.40 39.38 -26.16
C ARG A 2 -39.94 38.89 -24.78
N LYS A 3 -40.86 38.60 -23.85
CA LYS A 3 -40.52 38.14 -22.48
C LYS A 3 -40.12 36.65 -22.42
N ILE A 4 -40.60 35.84 -23.36
CA ILE A 4 -40.31 34.40 -23.44
C ILE A 4 -38.90 34.18 -24.01
N THR A 5 -38.48 35.03 -24.95
CA THR A 5 -37.14 35.00 -25.54
C THR A 5 -36.04 35.34 -24.52
N ILE A 6 -36.27 36.27 -23.59
CA ILE A 6 -35.28 36.65 -22.57
C ILE A 6 -35.05 35.52 -21.55
N ILE A 7 -36.11 34.80 -21.17
CA ILE A 7 -36.02 33.66 -20.24
C ILE A 7 -35.29 32.47 -20.90
N ALA A 8 -35.56 32.21 -22.18
CA ALA A 8 -34.91 31.14 -22.93
C ALA A 8 -33.39 31.38 -23.10
N ILE A 9 -32.96 32.63 -23.34
CA ILE A 9 -31.53 32.98 -23.47
C ILE A 9 -30.80 32.86 -22.12
N SER A 10 -31.45 33.23 -21.02
CA SER A 10 -30.87 33.09 -19.67
C SER A 10 -30.69 31.62 -19.25
N LEU A 11 -31.68 30.77 -19.56
CA LEU A 11 -31.60 29.32 -19.33
C LEU A 11 -30.53 28.64 -20.20
N LEU A 12 -30.40 29.05 -21.47
CA LEU A 12 -29.39 28.51 -22.38
C LEU A 12 -27.96 28.87 -21.91
N SER A 13 -27.78 30.06 -21.35
CA SER A 13 -26.50 30.52 -20.77
C SER A 13 -26.14 29.76 -19.49
N PHE A 14 -27.14 29.37 -18.68
CA PHE A 14 -26.93 28.60 -17.45
C PHE A 14 -26.55 27.13 -17.74
N VAL A 15 -27.09 26.54 -18.81
CA VAL A 15 -26.73 25.18 -19.26
C VAL A 15 -25.30 25.13 -19.80
N PHE A 16 -24.82 26.19 -20.45
CA PHE A 16 -23.45 26.25 -20.99
C PHE A 16 -22.38 26.31 -19.88
N LEU A 17 -22.72 26.81 -18.68
CA LEU A 17 -21.85 26.78 -17.50
C LEU A 17 -21.82 25.42 -16.79
N LEU A 18 -22.72 24.48 -17.13
CA LEU A 18 -22.72 23.12 -16.58
C LEU A 18 -21.93 22.12 -17.44
N THR A 19 -21.49 22.55 -18.63
CA THR A 19 -20.68 21.74 -19.54
C THR A 19 -19.22 22.21 -19.57
N PHE A 20 -18.68 22.64 -18.42
CA PHE A 20 -17.23 22.58 -18.30
C PHE A 20 -16.84 21.11 -18.44
N PRO A 21 -15.91 20.75 -19.35
CA PRO A 21 -15.31 19.44 -19.28
C PRO A 21 -14.72 19.33 -17.87
N VAL A 22 -15.24 18.40 -17.07
CA VAL A 22 -14.46 17.83 -15.98
C VAL A 22 -13.13 17.49 -16.62
N PHE A 23 -12.05 18.16 -16.20
CA PHE A 23 -10.71 17.79 -16.63
C PHE A 23 -10.64 16.29 -16.41
N ALA A 24 -10.60 15.53 -17.51
CA ALA A 24 -10.34 14.11 -17.43
C ALA A 24 -9.01 14.04 -16.69
N GLN A 25 -9.02 13.54 -15.45
CA GLN A 25 -7.82 13.04 -14.82
C GLN A 25 -7.24 12.09 -15.87
N ASP A 26 -6.16 12.52 -16.51
CA ASP A 26 -5.36 11.63 -17.32
C ASP A 26 -4.98 10.53 -16.35
N ASN A 27 -5.52 9.32 -16.56
CA ASN A 27 -5.29 8.16 -15.69
C ASN A 27 -3.90 7.60 -15.99
N HIS A 28 -2.91 8.50 -16.04
CA HIS A 28 -1.53 8.25 -16.38
C HIS A 28 -0.93 7.29 -15.36
N THR A 29 -1.02 7.65 -14.07
CA THR A 29 -0.59 6.84 -12.94
C THR A 29 -1.23 5.44 -12.95
N ALA A 30 -2.55 5.36 -13.12
CA ALA A 30 -3.25 4.07 -13.14
C ALA A 30 -2.92 3.19 -14.38
N ARG A 31 -2.46 3.80 -15.48
CA ARG A 31 -1.96 3.08 -16.65
C ARG A 31 -0.55 2.56 -16.37
N GLU A 32 0.33 3.41 -15.87
CA GLU A 32 1.73 3.06 -15.58
C GLU A 32 1.85 2.00 -14.49
N GLU A 33 0.99 2.03 -13.47
CA GLU A 33 0.91 0.96 -12.48
C GLU A 33 0.59 -0.41 -13.10
N LYS A 34 -0.28 -0.44 -14.12
CA LYS A 34 -0.62 -1.68 -14.82
C LYS A 34 0.53 -2.16 -15.69
N GLU A 35 1.20 -1.25 -16.37
CA GLU A 35 2.39 -1.56 -17.18
C GLU A 35 3.51 -2.10 -16.29
N GLY A 36 3.77 -1.44 -15.15
CA GLY A 36 4.73 -1.92 -14.14
C GLY A 36 4.37 -3.28 -13.54
N LYS A 37 3.07 -3.58 -13.35
CA LYS A 37 2.63 -4.92 -12.90
C LYS A 37 3.00 -6.01 -13.90
N VAL A 38 2.83 -5.76 -15.20
CA VAL A 38 3.20 -6.73 -16.25
C VAL A 38 4.70 -7.00 -16.20
N ILE A 39 5.52 -5.94 -16.14
CA ILE A 39 6.98 -6.06 -16.02
C ILE A 39 7.38 -6.83 -14.74
N TRP A 40 6.70 -6.55 -13.62
CA TRP A 40 6.92 -7.29 -12.38
C TRP A 40 6.64 -8.78 -12.52
N GLU A 41 5.52 -9.16 -13.12
CA GLU A 41 5.15 -10.57 -13.35
C GLU A 41 6.15 -11.26 -14.28
N GLU A 42 6.61 -10.58 -15.33
CA GLU A 42 7.64 -11.08 -16.24
C GLU A 42 9.00 -11.27 -15.53
N LEU A 43 9.38 -10.36 -14.63
CA LEU A 43 10.57 -10.51 -13.78
C LEU A 43 10.44 -11.71 -12.83
N GLN A 44 9.29 -11.86 -12.16
CA GLN A 44 9.05 -12.96 -11.23
C GLN A 44 9.08 -14.33 -11.94
N THR A 45 8.54 -14.37 -13.16
CA THR A 45 8.54 -15.57 -14.01
C THR A 45 9.84 -15.77 -14.78
N LYS A 46 10.82 -14.87 -14.64
CA LYS A 46 12.12 -14.89 -15.34
C LYS A 46 12.01 -14.84 -16.87
N GLN A 47 10.92 -14.26 -17.39
CA GLN A 47 10.77 -14.00 -18.81
C GLN A 47 11.64 -12.83 -19.27
N ILE A 48 11.88 -11.88 -18.37
CA ILE A 48 12.83 -10.79 -18.54
C ILE A 48 13.79 -10.75 -17.33
N THR A 49 14.95 -10.17 -17.53
CA THR A 49 16.00 -10.01 -16.52
C THR A 49 16.32 -8.54 -16.26
N CYS A 50 16.99 -8.26 -15.15
CA CYS A 50 17.37 -6.91 -14.76
C CYS A 50 18.17 -6.15 -15.83
N ASP A 51 18.96 -6.86 -16.65
CA ASP A 51 19.81 -6.27 -17.68
C ASP A 51 19.01 -5.86 -18.93
N GLU A 52 17.78 -6.36 -19.07
CA GLU A 52 16.88 -6.06 -20.20
C GLU A 52 15.97 -4.86 -19.90
N LEU A 53 15.94 -4.38 -18.65
CA LEU A 53 15.12 -3.26 -18.22
C LEU A 53 15.83 -1.92 -18.44
N SER A 54 15.15 -1.01 -19.11
CA SER A 54 15.56 0.39 -19.23
C SER A 54 15.16 1.20 -18.00
N ASP A 55 15.69 2.43 -17.90
CA ASP A 55 15.27 3.36 -16.86
C ASP A 55 13.76 3.67 -16.94
N GLY A 56 13.16 3.71 -18.13
CA GLY A 56 11.71 3.86 -18.29
C GLY A 56 10.93 2.67 -17.72
N ASP A 57 11.43 1.44 -17.93
CA ASP A 57 10.83 0.22 -17.39
C ASP A 57 10.92 0.20 -15.86
N PHE A 58 12.06 0.64 -15.31
CA PHE A 58 12.18 0.83 -13.87
C PHE A 58 11.30 1.96 -13.33
N GLY A 59 11.02 2.99 -14.13
CA GLY A 59 10.07 4.06 -13.81
C GLY A 59 8.67 3.50 -13.60
N VAL A 60 8.10 2.84 -14.60
CA VAL A 60 6.75 2.23 -14.50
C VAL A 60 6.69 1.12 -13.44
N LEU A 61 7.78 0.39 -13.23
CA LEU A 61 7.89 -0.58 -12.13
C LEU A 61 7.88 0.11 -10.76
N GLY A 62 8.52 1.27 -10.66
CA GLY A 62 8.43 2.17 -9.51
C GLY A 62 7.01 2.69 -9.26
N GLU A 63 6.31 3.12 -10.30
CA GLU A 63 4.89 3.52 -10.24
C GLU A 63 4.03 2.36 -9.70
N TYR A 64 4.20 1.14 -10.22
CA TYR A 64 3.49 -0.04 -9.72
C TYR A 64 3.73 -0.26 -8.22
N TYR A 65 4.99 -0.24 -7.79
CA TYR A 65 5.29 -0.41 -6.38
C TYR A 65 4.71 0.71 -5.53
N MET A 66 4.79 1.95 -5.99
CA MET A 66 4.23 3.08 -5.27
C MET A 66 2.71 2.97 -5.15
N GLY A 67 2.02 2.56 -6.20
CA GLY A 67 0.60 2.22 -6.17
C GLY A 67 0.28 1.12 -5.15
N GLN A 68 1.10 0.06 -5.05
CA GLN A 68 0.93 -0.97 -4.00
C GLN A 68 1.11 -0.41 -2.58
N MET A 69 1.93 0.62 -2.41
CA MET A 69 2.23 1.18 -1.08
C MET A 69 1.23 2.23 -0.61
N VAL A 70 0.81 3.12 -1.50
CA VAL A 70 -0.03 4.27 -1.13
C VAL A 70 -1.45 4.21 -1.70
N GLY A 71 -1.73 3.20 -2.54
CA GLY A 71 -3.04 2.99 -3.15
C GLY A 71 -3.54 4.23 -3.87
N ASP A 72 -4.81 4.57 -3.63
CA ASP A 72 -5.49 5.73 -4.22
C ASP A 72 -4.79 7.09 -3.95
N SER A 73 -3.84 7.15 -3.02
CA SER A 73 -3.07 8.37 -2.75
C SER A 73 -1.86 8.56 -3.68
N HIS A 74 -1.61 7.64 -4.62
CA HIS A 74 -0.45 7.67 -5.50
C HIS A 74 -0.37 8.96 -6.32
N GLU A 75 -1.42 9.31 -7.06
CA GLU A 75 -1.43 10.52 -7.88
C GLU A 75 -1.24 11.80 -7.05
N ALA A 76 -1.85 11.86 -5.87
CA ALA A 76 -1.66 12.97 -4.93
C ALA A 76 -0.19 13.06 -4.47
N MET A 77 0.47 11.92 -4.33
CA MET A 77 1.88 11.83 -4.01
C MET A 77 2.77 12.25 -5.18
N ASN A 78 2.48 11.84 -6.42
CA ASN A 78 3.23 12.30 -7.60
C ASN A 78 3.13 13.82 -7.69
N THR A 79 1.92 14.37 -7.51
CA THR A 79 1.73 15.82 -7.48
C THR A 79 2.52 16.50 -6.35
N MET A 80 2.67 15.85 -5.19
CA MET A 80 3.52 16.35 -4.10
C MET A 80 5.00 16.31 -4.49
N MET A 81 5.45 15.21 -5.07
CA MET A 81 6.84 15.00 -5.50
C MET A 81 7.24 15.96 -6.60
N GLU A 82 6.40 16.15 -7.62
CA GLU A 82 6.59 17.15 -8.66
C GLU A 82 6.74 18.57 -8.08
N ARG A 83 5.93 18.93 -7.07
CA ARG A 83 6.03 20.26 -6.42
C ARG A 83 7.33 20.45 -5.64
N MET A 84 7.88 19.39 -5.07
CA MET A 84 9.09 19.46 -4.25
C MET A 84 10.36 19.30 -5.06
N MET A 85 10.33 18.46 -6.09
CA MET A 85 11.52 17.96 -6.80
C MET A 85 11.49 18.22 -8.30
N GLY A 86 10.39 18.76 -8.83
CA GLY A 86 10.14 18.83 -10.27
C GLY A 86 9.71 17.47 -10.84
N LYS A 87 9.29 17.48 -12.10
CA LYS A 87 8.83 16.27 -12.80
C LYS A 87 9.96 15.26 -12.95
N GLU A 88 11.14 15.74 -13.33
CA GLU A 88 12.32 14.90 -13.50
C GLU A 88 12.76 14.27 -12.17
N GLY A 89 12.51 14.95 -11.04
CA GLY A 89 12.82 14.41 -9.71
C GLY A 89 11.83 13.33 -9.26
N GLU A 90 10.57 13.45 -9.67
CA GLU A 90 9.53 12.43 -9.45
C GLU A 90 9.80 11.18 -10.28
N GLU A 91 10.03 11.32 -11.59
CA GLU A 91 10.38 10.22 -12.48
C GLU A 91 11.63 9.48 -12.00
N GLN A 92 12.71 10.21 -11.65
CA GLN A 92 13.93 9.58 -11.13
C GLN A 92 13.71 8.85 -9.81
N MET A 93 12.80 9.33 -8.96
CA MET A 93 12.45 8.61 -7.75
C MET A 93 11.80 7.27 -8.09
N HIS A 94 10.86 7.24 -9.03
CA HIS A 94 10.24 5.99 -9.47
C HIS A 94 11.25 5.04 -10.10
N VAL A 95 12.19 5.53 -10.92
CA VAL A 95 13.30 4.70 -11.44
C VAL A 95 14.12 4.07 -10.30
N VAL A 96 14.54 4.88 -9.33
CA VAL A 96 15.36 4.39 -8.20
C VAL A 96 14.56 3.43 -7.33
N MET A 97 13.27 3.69 -7.13
CA MET A 97 12.36 2.82 -6.41
C MET A 97 12.20 1.47 -7.13
N GLY A 98 11.90 1.48 -8.42
CA GLY A 98 11.80 0.28 -9.25
C GLY A 98 13.07 -0.56 -9.23
N LYS A 99 14.24 0.06 -9.36
CA LYS A 99 15.55 -0.62 -9.26
C LYS A 99 15.80 -1.28 -7.91
N ARG A 100 15.47 -0.58 -6.81
CA ARG A 100 15.71 -1.09 -5.46
C ARG A 100 14.72 -2.18 -5.08
N LEU A 101 13.44 -2.00 -5.38
CA LEU A 101 12.37 -2.92 -4.99
C LEU A 101 12.31 -4.18 -5.85
N SER A 102 12.67 -4.08 -7.13
CA SER A 102 12.85 -5.27 -7.98
C SER A 102 14.03 -6.14 -7.59
N GLY A 103 14.94 -5.63 -6.74
CA GLY A 103 16.20 -6.29 -6.40
C GLY A 103 17.27 -6.17 -7.49
N CYS A 104 16.99 -5.49 -8.61
CA CYS A 104 17.94 -5.35 -9.72
C CYS A 104 19.12 -4.44 -9.39
N ASN A 105 18.91 -3.37 -8.61
CA ASN A 105 19.98 -2.51 -8.13
C ASN A 105 19.61 -1.84 -6.79
N THR A 106 19.95 -2.50 -5.70
CA THR A 106 19.70 -2.02 -4.33
C THR A 106 20.57 -0.82 -3.94
N ALA A 107 21.65 -0.57 -4.67
CA ALA A 107 22.58 0.53 -4.45
C ALA A 107 22.23 1.79 -5.27
N ALA A 108 21.14 1.78 -6.05
CA ALA A 108 20.76 2.89 -6.92
C ALA A 108 20.70 4.21 -6.11
N THR A 109 21.47 5.21 -6.54
CA THR A 109 21.62 6.47 -5.82
C THR A 109 20.37 7.31 -5.89
N LEU A 110 20.01 7.89 -4.75
CA LEU A 110 18.88 8.77 -4.61
C LEU A 110 19.13 10.15 -5.27
N PRO A 111 18.14 10.76 -5.94
CA PRO A 111 18.29 12.10 -6.52
C PRO A 111 18.59 13.16 -5.45
N GLN A 112 19.38 14.17 -5.78
CA GLN A 112 19.66 15.27 -4.85
C GLN A 112 18.35 15.97 -4.43
N GLY A 113 18.08 16.04 -3.12
CA GLY A 113 16.81 16.56 -2.57
C GLY A 113 15.83 15.49 -2.05
N SER A 114 16.05 14.21 -2.38
CA SER A 114 15.20 13.09 -1.90
C SER A 114 15.53 12.59 -0.49
N ALA A 115 16.65 13.06 0.10
CA ALA A 115 17.22 12.54 1.34
C ALA A 115 16.30 12.65 2.57
N GLY A 116 15.27 13.50 2.54
CA GLY A 116 14.27 13.63 3.61
C GLY A 116 12.97 12.86 3.39
N PHE A 117 12.64 12.52 2.15
CA PHE A 117 11.35 11.94 1.79
C PHE A 117 11.35 10.41 1.89
N MET A 118 12.42 9.78 1.38
CA MET A 118 12.55 8.33 1.37
C MET A 118 12.74 7.70 2.76
N PRO A 119 13.50 8.24 3.74
CA PRO A 119 13.64 7.59 5.05
C PRO A 119 12.31 7.45 5.82
N MET A 120 11.36 8.36 5.59
CA MET A 120 10.01 8.29 6.19
C MET A 120 9.13 7.25 5.50
N MET A 121 9.29 7.06 4.19
CA MET A 121 8.57 6.03 3.41
C MET A 121 9.19 4.64 3.62
N MET A 122 10.50 4.51 3.47
CA MET A 122 11.28 3.27 3.62
C MET A 122 11.33 2.74 5.05
N GLY A 123 11.29 3.61 6.06
CA GLY A 123 11.48 3.22 7.46
C GLY A 123 10.35 2.41 8.08
N SER A 124 9.16 2.37 7.46
CA SER A 124 7.98 1.68 7.98
C SER A 124 7.24 0.82 6.95
N ALA A 125 7.30 1.16 5.65
CA ALA A 125 6.62 0.39 4.59
C ALA A 125 7.54 -0.56 3.79
N PHE A 126 8.87 -0.41 3.89
CA PHE A 126 9.84 -1.11 3.03
C PHE A 126 10.80 -2.01 3.81
N ALA A 127 10.37 -2.55 4.95
CA ALA A 127 11.08 -3.71 5.47
C ALA A 127 11.10 -4.78 4.36
N PRO A 128 12.23 -5.47 4.11
CA PRO A 128 12.34 -6.51 3.07
C PRO A 128 11.31 -7.65 3.18
N GLN A 129 10.56 -7.68 4.28
CA GLN A 129 9.44 -8.60 4.55
C GLN A 129 8.11 -8.15 3.91
N SER A 130 8.01 -6.95 3.33
CA SER A 130 6.75 -6.42 2.77
C SER A 130 6.60 -6.60 1.25
N PHE A 131 7.70 -6.80 0.53
CA PHE A 131 7.71 -6.85 -0.95
C PHE A 131 8.13 -8.22 -1.51
N GLY A 132 7.61 -9.28 -0.92
CA GLY A 132 7.84 -10.63 -1.42
C GLY A 132 7.16 -11.71 -0.61
N GLU A 133 5.86 -11.94 -0.85
CA GLU A 133 5.35 -13.30 -0.89
C GLU A 133 4.11 -13.38 -1.79
N THR A 134 4.19 -14.37 -2.66
CA THR A 134 3.33 -14.75 -3.77
C THR A 134 1.89 -15.04 -3.33
N GLU A 135 0.93 -14.90 -4.25
CA GLU A 135 -0.43 -15.44 -4.09
C GLU A 135 -0.39 -16.90 -3.61
N GLY A 136 -1.16 -17.21 -2.56
CA GLY A 136 -1.56 -18.58 -2.23
C GLY A 136 -0.52 -19.44 -1.50
N GLY A 137 -0.26 -19.16 -0.23
CA GLY A 137 0.55 -20.02 0.64
C GLY A 137 0.04 -20.01 2.07
N VAL A 138 -0.61 -21.11 2.49
CA VAL A 138 -0.88 -21.38 3.89
C VAL A 138 0.44 -21.44 4.67
N ASN A 139 0.55 -20.63 5.73
CA ASN A 139 1.59 -20.63 6.76
C ASN A 139 2.92 -19.92 6.45
N SER A 140 2.96 -18.61 6.76
CA SER A 140 4.15 -17.93 7.27
C SER A 140 3.82 -17.23 8.59
N MET A 141 3.53 -18.06 9.61
CA MET A 141 3.38 -17.64 11.00
C MET A 141 4.72 -17.79 11.71
N MET A 142 5.66 -16.87 11.52
CA MET A 142 6.82 -16.66 12.41
C MET A 142 7.51 -15.35 11.99
N GLY A 143 7.28 -14.26 12.73
CA GLY A 143 8.00 -13.01 12.43
C GLY A 143 7.53 -11.73 13.10
N TYR A 144 6.50 -11.74 13.95
CA TYR A 144 6.10 -10.54 14.71
C TYR A 144 6.64 -10.59 16.15
N GLY A 145 7.95 -10.80 16.25
CA GLY A 145 8.69 -10.74 17.48
C GLY A 145 9.33 -9.36 17.62
N ASN A 146 8.81 -8.58 18.57
CA ASN A 146 9.62 -7.70 19.41
C ASN A 146 9.85 -6.23 19.02
N MET A 147 8.84 -5.52 18.48
CA MET A 147 8.96 -4.04 18.41
C MET A 147 7.64 -3.27 18.27
N MET A 148 6.66 -3.43 19.18
CA MET A 148 5.73 -2.34 19.55
C MET A 148 4.81 -2.73 20.73
N GLY A 149 4.86 -1.97 21.83
CA GLY A 149 3.68 -1.79 22.69
C GLY A 149 3.57 -2.59 23.99
N TRP A 150 4.67 -2.91 24.68
CA TRP A 150 4.63 -3.33 26.09
C TRP A 150 4.40 -2.12 27.00
N GLY A 151 3.13 -1.81 27.31
CA GLY A 151 2.84 -0.80 28.33
C GLY A 151 1.45 -0.93 28.94
N SER A 152 0.40 -1.03 28.13
CA SER A 152 -0.98 -0.94 28.66
C SER A 152 -1.98 -1.98 28.14
N PHE A 153 -1.78 -2.56 26.94
CA PHE A 153 -2.73 -3.56 26.40
C PHE A 153 -2.44 -5.00 26.83
N GLY A 154 -1.20 -5.32 27.19
CA GLY A 154 -0.79 -6.66 27.62
C GLY A 154 -1.36 -7.08 28.98
N LEU A 155 -1.49 -6.13 29.92
CA LEU A 155 -2.03 -6.44 31.26
C LEU A 155 -3.52 -6.79 31.21
N ILE A 156 -4.32 -6.04 30.46
CA ILE A 156 -5.76 -6.29 30.34
C ILE A 156 -6.02 -7.62 29.61
N ALA A 157 -5.29 -7.90 28.54
CA ALA A 157 -5.37 -9.20 27.85
C ALA A 157 -4.90 -10.35 28.75
N SER A 158 -3.85 -10.16 29.55
CA SER A 158 -3.34 -11.19 30.48
C SER A 158 -4.37 -11.56 31.56
N LEU A 159 -5.12 -10.59 32.08
CA LEU A 159 -6.16 -10.84 33.07
C LEU A 159 -7.31 -11.66 32.48
N PHE A 160 -7.69 -11.40 31.23
CA PHE A 160 -8.72 -12.19 30.53
C PHE A 160 -8.31 -13.66 30.37
N TRP A 161 -7.05 -13.91 30.00
CA TRP A 161 -6.52 -15.28 29.90
C TRP A 161 -6.45 -15.99 31.27
N ILE A 162 -6.11 -15.27 32.35
CA ILE A 162 -6.08 -15.84 33.70
C ILE A 162 -7.47 -16.28 34.16
N VAL A 163 -8.51 -15.47 33.91
CA VAL A 163 -9.89 -15.81 34.27
C VAL A 163 -10.36 -17.09 33.55
N ILE A 164 -10.12 -17.18 32.23
CA ILE A 164 -10.46 -18.38 31.45
C ILE A 164 -9.75 -19.62 32.00
N LEU A 165 -8.48 -19.51 32.38
CA LEU A 165 -7.70 -20.64 32.87
C LEU A 165 -8.23 -21.14 34.22
N VAL A 166 -8.62 -20.22 35.12
CA VAL A 166 -9.22 -20.57 36.42
C VAL A 166 -10.57 -21.28 36.24
N ASP A 167 -11.42 -20.77 35.35
CA ASP A 167 -12.72 -21.40 35.06
C ASP A 167 -12.57 -22.81 34.48
N LEU A 168 -11.63 -23.02 33.57
CA LEU A 168 -11.34 -24.34 33.00
C LEU A 168 -10.85 -25.33 34.07
N ILE A 169 -10.00 -24.90 35.00
CA ILE A 169 -9.52 -25.73 36.11
C ILE A 169 -10.68 -26.11 37.04
N LEU A 170 -11.55 -25.16 37.41
CA LEU A 170 -12.71 -25.42 38.27
C LEU A 170 -13.69 -26.41 37.62
N ILE A 171 -13.98 -26.25 36.33
CA ILE A 171 -14.81 -27.19 35.56
C ILE A 171 -14.16 -28.57 35.51
N GLY A 172 -12.85 -28.64 35.25
CA GLY A 172 -12.10 -29.90 35.24
C GLY A 172 -12.17 -30.64 36.58
N VAL A 173 -11.94 -29.94 37.70
CA VAL A 173 -12.04 -30.51 39.05
C VAL A 173 -13.47 -30.92 39.40
N TRP A 174 -14.47 -30.12 38.99
CA TRP A 174 -15.87 -30.44 39.21
C TRP A 174 -16.30 -31.69 38.43
N LEU A 175 -15.94 -31.79 37.15
CA LEU A 175 -16.20 -32.97 36.31
C LEU A 175 -15.50 -34.20 36.88
N TRP A 176 -14.24 -34.06 37.31
CA TRP A 176 -13.51 -35.15 37.95
C TRP A 176 -14.19 -35.64 39.23
N LYS A 177 -14.65 -34.72 40.09
CA LYS A 177 -15.44 -35.05 41.30
C LYS A 177 -16.78 -35.70 40.96
N LYS A 178 -17.45 -35.27 39.89
CA LYS A 178 -18.71 -35.88 39.44
C LYS A 178 -18.50 -37.32 38.98
N ILE A 179 -17.49 -37.55 38.14
CA ILE A 179 -17.16 -38.89 37.61
C ILE A 179 -16.71 -39.83 38.74
N THR A 180 -15.95 -39.35 39.72
CA THR A 180 -15.50 -40.18 40.85
C THR A 180 -16.61 -40.44 41.88
N LYS A 181 -17.61 -39.56 42.01
CA LYS A 181 -18.77 -39.81 42.87
C LYS A 181 -19.76 -40.82 42.30
N GLU A 182 -19.91 -40.90 40.98
CA GLU A 182 -20.82 -41.89 40.35
C GLU A 182 -20.22 -43.31 40.28
N LYS A 183 -18.93 -43.48 40.59
CA LYS A 183 -18.27 -44.79 40.68
C LYS A 183 -18.30 -45.44 42.07
N LYS A 184 -18.97 -44.83 43.06
CA LYS A 184 -19.11 -45.35 44.42
C LYS A 184 -20.58 -45.49 44.79
#